data_AF-A0A5C6TNA8-F1
#
_entry.id   AF-A0A5C6TNA8-F1
#
_cell.length_a   1.000
_cell.length_b   1.000
_cell.length_c   1.000
_cell.angle_alpha   90.00
_cell.angle_beta   90.00
_cell.angle_gamma   90.00
#
_symmetry.space_group_name_H-M   'P 1'
#
loop_
_entity.id
_entity.type
_entity.pdbx_description
1 polymer ?
#
loop_
_entity_poly.entity_id
_entity_poly.type
_entity_poly.pdbx_seq_one_letter_code
_entity_poly.pdbx_strand_id
1 'polypeptide(L)'
;MARDEIGPHRRPSAGRGDDRQRRPARRCDGGEAIAIFARILGSFVGDIVLATGTFDGVYLVSPLLGALRPALTDDRFRAAMIGKGRLKKALEPVAVGYAEGRSPRLRGMAAALAARSAASGEPVAPARGLTRAARTVRFPA
;
A
#
# COMPACT_ATOMS: atom_id res chain seq x y z
N MET A 1 -24.51 52.58 -63.00
CA MET A 1 -23.16 52.01 -63.19
C MET A 1 -22.56 51.87 -61.80
N ALA A 2 -22.74 50.76 -61.10
CA ALA A 2 -22.01 49.49 -61.23
C ALA A 2 -20.66 49.50 -60.49
N ARG A 3 -20.58 48.65 -59.44
CA ARG A 3 -19.38 47.97 -58.88
C ARG A 3 -18.46 48.85 -58.01
N ASP A 4 -17.91 48.43 -56.87
CA ASP A 4 -17.72 47.10 -56.28
C ASP A 4 -17.70 47.17 -54.74
N GLU A 5 -18.18 46.09 -54.12
CA GLU A 5 -18.09 45.77 -52.71
C GLU A 5 -16.67 45.34 -52.33
N ILE A 6 -16.09 45.89 -51.25
CA ILE A 6 -15.20 45.14 -50.36
C ILE A 6 -15.50 45.59 -48.92
N GLY A 7 -16.42 44.88 -48.26
CA GLY A 7 -16.74 45.09 -46.85
C GLY A 7 -15.54 44.76 -45.95
N PRO A 8 -15.42 45.38 -44.76
CA PRO A 8 -14.34 45.10 -43.84
C PRO A 8 -14.43 43.63 -43.39
N HIS A 9 -13.35 42.89 -43.58
CA HIS A 9 -13.13 41.55 -43.06
C HIS A 9 -13.56 41.48 -41.58
N ARG A 10 -14.72 40.88 -41.30
CA ARG A 10 -15.07 40.43 -39.95
C ARG A 10 -14.05 39.37 -39.57
N ARG A 11 -13.15 39.70 -38.63
CA ARG A 11 -12.32 38.71 -37.96
C ARG A 11 -13.27 37.65 -37.38
N PRO A 12 -13.04 36.35 -37.62
CA PRO A 12 -13.75 35.33 -36.88
C PRO A 12 -13.46 35.58 -35.40
N SER A 13 -14.53 35.81 -34.63
CA SER A 13 -14.49 35.78 -33.18
C SER A 13 -13.96 34.41 -32.80
N ALA A 14 -12.70 34.36 -32.33
CA ALA A 14 -12.12 33.19 -31.71
C ALA A 14 -12.99 32.84 -30.50
N GLY A 15 -13.95 31.95 -30.74
CA GLY A 15 -14.86 31.44 -29.74
C GLY A 15 -14.03 30.74 -28.68
N ARG A 16 -13.98 31.37 -27.50
CA ARG A 16 -14.00 30.74 -26.19
C ARG A 16 -13.28 29.38 -26.16
N GLY A 17 -11.95 29.47 -26.09
CA GLY A 17 -11.09 28.33 -25.81
C GLY A 17 -11.65 27.52 -24.63
N ASP A 18 -11.77 26.23 -24.85
CA ASP A 18 -12.08 25.23 -23.84
C ASP A 18 -10.91 25.11 -22.85
N ASP A 19 -10.78 26.10 -21.97
CA ASP A 19 -9.82 26.09 -20.85
C ASP A 19 -10.34 25.27 -19.64
N ARG A 20 -11.38 24.45 -19.81
CA ARG A 20 -11.93 23.63 -18.72
C ARG A 20 -11.05 22.43 -18.34
N GLN A 21 -9.96 22.15 -19.07
CA GLN A 21 -9.12 20.97 -18.84
C GLN A 21 -7.84 21.21 -18.06
N ARG A 22 -7.50 22.44 -17.67
CA ARG A 22 -6.40 22.68 -16.73
C ARG A 22 -6.92 22.91 -15.31
N ARG A 23 -7.55 21.89 -14.73
CA ARG A 23 -7.66 21.83 -13.27
C ARG A 23 -6.23 21.80 -12.73
N PRO A 24 -5.80 22.75 -11.88
CA PRO A 24 -4.50 22.65 -11.26
C PRO A 24 -4.46 21.29 -10.56
N ALA A 25 -3.44 20.48 -10.85
CA ALA A 25 -3.20 19.26 -10.10
C ALA A 25 -3.26 19.65 -8.63
N ARG A 26 -4.28 19.17 -7.90
CA ARG A 26 -4.36 19.38 -6.46
C ARG A 26 -3.01 18.89 -5.95
N ARG A 27 -2.21 19.80 -5.38
CA ARG A 27 -1.00 19.38 -4.68
C ARG A 27 -1.53 18.64 -3.47
N CYS A 28 -1.62 17.32 -3.57
CA CYS A 28 -1.90 16.48 -2.42
C CYS A 28 -0.78 16.78 -1.44
N ASP A 29 -1.13 17.16 -0.22
CA ASP A 29 -0.12 17.20 0.83
C ASP A 29 0.41 15.77 1.05
N GLY A 30 1.63 15.65 1.59
CA GLY A 30 2.23 14.33 1.82
C GLY A 30 1.40 13.45 2.76
N GLY A 31 0.60 14.04 3.65
CA GLY A 31 -0.26 13.33 4.58
C GLY A 31 -1.49 12.70 3.91
N GLU A 32 -2.11 13.41 2.97
CA GLU A 32 -3.24 12.93 2.18
C GLU A 32 -2.81 11.75 1.29
N ALA A 33 -1.64 11.86 0.65
CA ALA A 33 -1.08 10.75 -0.11
C ALA A 33 -0.85 9.50 0.75
N ILE A 34 -0.29 9.68 1.95
CA ILE A 34 -0.07 8.58 2.92
C ILE A 34 -1.41 7.99 3.39
N ALA A 35 -2.43 8.82 3.64
CA ALA A 35 -3.76 8.37 4.04
C ALA A 35 -4.44 7.53 2.94
N ILE A 36 -4.34 7.98 1.68
CA ILE A 36 -4.83 7.23 0.52
C ILE A 36 -4.09 5.90 0.41
N PHE A 37 -2.76 5.91 0.53
CA PHE A 37 -1.95 4.70 0.49
C PHE A 37 -2.36 3.69 1.57
N ALA A 38 -2.54 4.12 2.82
CA ALA A 38 -2.96 3.25 3.92
C ALA A 38 -4.32 2.60 3.64
N ARG A 39 -5.27 3.35 3.07
CA ARG A 39 -6.59 2.84 2.70
C ARG A 39 -6.52 1.81 1.56
N ILE A 40 -5.73 2.10 0.52
CA ILE A 40 -5.52 1.16 -0.60
C ILE A 40 -4.86 -0.11 -0.09
N LEU A 41 -3.81 0.00 0.73
CA LEU A 41 -3.10 -1.13 1.29
C LEU A 41 -4.01 -2.00 2.16
N GLY A 42 -4.85 -1.38 3.00
CA GLY A 42 -5.84 -2.10 3.81
C GLY A 42 -6.80 -2.91 2.95
N SER A 43 -7.42 -2.27 1.95
CA SER A 43 -8.33 -2.96 1.02
C SER A 43 -7.64 -4.13 0.31
N PHE A 44 -6.41 -3.93 -0.17
CA PHE A 44 -5.62 -4.95 -0.85
C PHE A 44 -5.30 -6.14 0.05
N VAL A 45 -4.91 -5.89 1.31
CA VAL A 45 -4.66 -6.96 2.29
C VAL A 45 -5.93 -7.78 2.54
N GLY A 46 -7.10 -7.13 2.66
CA GLY A 46 -8.37 -7.83 2.80
C GLY A 46 -8.69 -8.73 1.61
N ASP A 47 -8.43 -8.27 0.39
CA ASP A 47 -8.61 -9.06 -0.83
C ASP A 47 -7.68 -10.29 -0.86
N ILE A 48 -6.41 -10.12 -0.47
CA ILE A 48 -5.47 -11.25 -0.41
C ILE A 48 -5.93 -12.28 0.60
N VAL A 49 -6.32 -11.88 1.81
CA VAL A 49 -6.78 -12.82 2.84
C VAL A 49 -7.96 -13.66 2.35
N LEU A 50 -8.92 -13.02 1.68
CA LEU A 50 -10.07 -13.72 1.12
C LEU A 50 -9.68 -14.64 -0.03
N ALA A 51 -8.74 -14.22 -0.88
CA ALA A 51 -8.29 -15.00 -2.03
C ALA A 51 -7.43 -16.21 -1.64
N THR A 52 -6.61 -16.11 -0.59
CA THR A 52 -5.68 -17.16 -0.15
C THR A 52 -6.20 -17.98 1.02
N GLY A 53 -7.26 -17.54 1.69
CA GLY A 53 -7.79 -18.17 2.90
C GLY A 53 -6.89 -18.00 4.14
N THR A 54 -5.97 -17.03 4.15
CA THR A 54 -5.03 -16.80 5.26
C THR A 54 -5.69 -16.06 6.43
N PHE A 55 -6.68 -16.69 7.06
CA PHE A 55 -7.43 -16.10 8.18
C PHE A 55 -6.66 -16.07 9.50
N ASP A 56 -5.61 -16.89 9.64
CA ASP A 56 -4.75 -16.92 10.84
C ASP A 56 -3.89 -15.64 10.97
N GLY A 57 -3.76 -14.88 9.90
CA GLY A 57 -3.13 -13.57 9.90
C GLY A 57 -2.28 -13.30 8.68
N VAL A 58 -1.81 -12.06 8.61
CA VAL A 58 -0.96 -11.56 7.53
C VAL A 58 0.19 -10.72 8.09
N TYR A 59 1.36 -10.84 7.46
CA TYR A 59 2.54 -10.08 7.82
C TYR A 59 2.95 -9.14 6.70
N LEU A 60 3.08 -7.86 7.04
CA LEU A 60 3.61 -6.83 6.14
C LEU A 60 5.13 -6.73 6.35
N VAL A 61 5.87 -6.84 5.25
CA VAL A 61 7.34 -6.79 5.25
C VAL A 61 7.82 -5.76 4.24
N SER A 62 8.18 -4.57 4.72
CA SER A 62 8.76 -3.51 3.89
C SER A 62 9.60 -2.55 4.74
N PRO A 63 10.72 -2.02 4.20
CA PRO A 63 11.52 -1.01 4.89
C PRO A 63 10.76 0.29 5.14
N LEU A 64 9.71 0.57 4.37
CA LEU A 64 8.88 1.77 4.51
C LEU A 64 7.90 1.69 5.70
N LEU A 65 7.65 0.50 6.25
CA LEU A 65 6.64 0.31 7.29
C LEU A 65 6.95 1.07 8.58
N GLY A 66 8.24 1.24 8.92
CA GLY A 66 8.63 2.05 10.08
C GLY A 66 8.18 3.50 9.98
N ALA A 67 8.30 4.09 8.79
CA ALA A 67 7.86 5.47 8.52
C ALA A 67 6.33 5.58 8.37
N LEU A 68 5.69 4.54 7.82
CA LEU A 68 4.24 4.49 7.60
C LEU A 68 3.44 4.08 8.84
N ARG A 69 4.12 3.63 9.91
CA ARG A 69 3.49 3.09 11.12
C ARG A 69 2.37 3.98 11.67
N PRO A 70 2.53 5.31 11.80
CA PRO A 70 1.44 6.16 12.31
C PRO A 70 0.17 6.07 11.46
N ALA A 71 0.31 6.01 10.13
CA ALA A 71 -0.81 5.92 9.20
C ALA A 71 -1.41 4.50 9.08
N LEU A 72 -0.62 3.46 9.40
CA LEU A 72 -1.08 2.07 9.42
C LEU A 72 -1.75 1.70 10.74
N THR A 73 -1.42 2.42 11.82
CA THR A 73 -2.06 2.30 13.13
C THR A 73 -3.34 3.12 13.21
N ASP A 74 -3.56 4.04 12.27
CA ASP A 74 -4.82 4.75 12.08
C ASP A 74 -5.92 3.78 11.63
N ASP A 75 -7.14 3.97 12.14
CA ASP A 75 -8.31 3.13 11.89
C ASP A 75 -8.64 2.99 10.39
N ARG A 76 -8.15 3.92 9.56
CA ARG A 76 -8.34 3.92 8.09
C ARG A 76 -7.84 2.65 7.42
N PHE A 77 -6.67 2.14 7.81
CA PHE A 77 -6.13 0.89 7.24
C PHE A 77 -7.02 -0.30 7.60
N ARG A 78 -7.34 -0.44 8.89
CA ARG A 78 -8.16 -1.54 9.41
C ARG A 78 -9.59 -1.50 8.85
N ALA A 79 -10.21 -0.32 8.81
CA ALA A 79 -11.54 -0.12 8.25
C ALA A 79 -11.60 -0.50 6.76
N ALA A 80 -10.57 -0.15 5.99
CA ALA A 80 -10.48 -0.53 4.58
C ALA A 80 -10.28 -2.03 4.39
N MET A 81 -9.48 -2.67 5.26
CA MET A 81 -9.27 -4.12 5.24
C MET A 81 -10.57 -4.89 5.48
N ILE A 82 -11.31 -4.56 6.53
CA ILE A 82 -12.55 -5.28 6.88
C ILE A 82 -13.76 -4.81 6.06
N GLY A 83 -13.63 -3.73 5.29
CA GLY A 83 -14.67 -3.10 4.47
C GLY A 83 -15.12 -3.89 3.24
N LYS A 84 -15.32 -5.22 3.37
CA LYS A 84 -15.70 -6.15 2.30
C LYS A 84 -17.16 -6.60 2.39
N GLY A 85 -18.04 -5.74 2.92
CA GLY A 85 -19.47 -5.99 3.03
C GLY A 85 -19.79 -7.24 3.86
N ARG A 86 -20.46 -8.23 3.23
CA ARG A 86 -20.84 -9.50 3.88
C ARG A 86 -19.64 -10.30 4.41
N LEU A 87 -18.45 -10.08 3.84
CA LEU A 87 -17.21 -10.77 4.20
C LEU A 87 -16.48 -10.13 5.38
N LYS A 88 -16.99 -9.00 5.91
CA LYS A 88 -16.42 -8.30 7.08
C LYS A 88 -16.17 -9.22 8.26
N LYS A 89 -17.15 -10.04 8.62
CA LYS A 89 -17.06 -10.97 9.77
C LYS A 89 -15.92 -11.99 9.64
N ALA A 90 -15.56 -12.38 8.41
CA ALA A 90 -14.45 -13.28 8.17
C ALA A 90 -13.09 -12.58 8.34
N LEU A 91 -13.04 -11.27 8.16
CA LEU A 91 -11.81 -10.47 8.23
C LEU A 91 -11.56 -9.81 9.59
N GLU A 92 -12.60 -9.65 10.42
CA GLU A 92 -12.49 -9.14 11.80
C GLU A 92 -11.47 -9.89 12.68
N PRO A 93 -11.40 -11.23 12.70
CA PRO A 93 -10.43 -11.93 13.54
C PRO A 93 -9.00 -11.91 13.00
N VAL A 94 -8.78 -11.44 11.76
CA VAL A 94 -7.50 -11.58 11.08
C VAL A 94 -6.48 -10.60 11.67
N ALA A 95 -5.39 -11.15 12.21
CA ALA A 95 -4.29 -10.36 12.76
C ALA A 95 -3.41 -9.80 11.64
N VAL A 96 -3.03 -8.51 11.74
CA VAL A 96 -2.04 -7.89 10.85
C VAL A 96 -0.79 -7.60 11.65
N GLY A 97 0.30 -8.28 11.31
CA GLY A 97 1.64 -8.05 11.87
C GLY A 97 2.52 -7.27 10.92
N TYR A 98 3.56 -6.64 11.46
CA TYR A 98 4.58 -5.92 10.69
C TYR A 98 5.96 -6.43 11.11
N ALA A 99 6.82 -6.72 10.14
CA ALA A 99 8.19 -7.13 10.45
C ALA A 99 9.05 -5.90 10.80
N GLU A 100 9.19 -5.62 12.09
CA GLU A 100 10.09 -4.59 12.62
C GLU A 100 11.42 -5.20 13.08
N GLY A 101 12.54 -4.70 12.58
CA GLY A 101 13.85 -5.14 13.06
C GLY A 101 14.98 -4.92 12.08
N ARG A 102 16.22 -5.07 12.57
CA ARG A 102 17.40 -5.06 11.71
C ARG A 102 17.40 -6.37 10.90
N SER A 103 17.31 -6.21 9.58
CA SER A 103 17.51 -7.22 8.54
C SER A 103 16.62 -8.48 8.57
N PRO A 104 15.26 -8.38 8.64
CA PRO A 104 14.36 -9.53 8.63
C PRO A 104 14.56 -10.45 7.42
N ARG A 105 14.86 -9.88 6.25
CA ARG A 105 15.19 -10.64 5.04
C ARG A 105 16.44 -11.51 5.21
N LEU A 106 17.51 -10.97 5.79
CA LEU A 106 18.74 -11.72 6.02
C LEU A 106 18.55 -12.84 7.05
N ARG A 107 17.70 -12.61 8.07
CA ARG A 107 17.33 -13.67 9.02
C ARG A 107 16.58 -14.80 8.34
N GLY A 108 15.62 -14.47 7.48
CA GLY A 108 14.90 -15.44 6.67
C GLY A 108 15.83 -16.25 5.75
N MET A 109 16.77 -15.57 5.08
CA MET A 109 17.78 -16.24 4.25
C MET A 109 18.69 -17.17 5.05
N ALA A 110 19.19 -16.73 6.21
CA ALA A 110 20.02 -17.55 7.07
C ALA A 110 19.26 -18.80 7.58
N ALA A 111 17.99 -18.63 7.97
CA ALA A 111 17.13 -19.75 8.38
C ALA A 111 16.87 -20.74 7.23
N ALA A 112 16.58 -20.23 6.03
CA ALA A 112 16.39 -21.06 4.85
C ALA A 112 17.66 -21.83 4.48
N LEU A 113 18.82 -21.19 4.54
CA LEU A 113 20.11 -21.84 4.30
C LEU A 113 20.37 -22.94 5.32
N ALA A 114 20.19 -22.65 6.61
CA ALA A 114 20.37 -23.64 7.68
C ALA A 114 19.44 -24.85 7.52
N ALA A 115 18.17 -24.63 7.17
CA ALA A 115 17.21 -25.70 6.92
C ALA A 115 17.62 -26.58 5.71
N ARG A 116 18.14 -25.96 4.65
CA ARG A 116 18.63 -26.70 3.46
C ARG A 116 19.90 -27.48 3.76
N SER A 117 20.85 -26.91 4.48
CA SER A 117 22.09 -27.57 4.89
C SER A 117 21.82 -28.75 5.82
N ALA A 118 20.89 -28.61 6.77
CA ALA A 118 20.42 -29.71 7.61
C ALA A 118 19.78 -30.85 6.80
N ALA A 119 19.04 -30.52 5.73
CA ALA A 119 18.47 -31.51 4.81
C ALA A 119 19.52 -32.17 3.88
N SER A 120 20.70 -31.56 3.72
CA SER A 120 21.81 -32.10 2.90
C SER A 120 22.94 -32.72 3.74
N GLY A 121 22.79 -32.80 5.06
CA GLY A 121 23.75 -33.44 5.97
C GLY A 121 24.98 -32.58 6.30
N GLU A 122 25.04 -31.34 5.82
CA GLU A 122 26.16 -30.43 6.06
C GLU A 122 25.82 -29.49 7.24
N PRO A 123 26.58 -29.50 8.35
CA PRO A 123 26.23 -28.71 9.52
C PRO A 123 26.55 -27.23 9.30
N VAL A 124 25.50 -26.41 9.13
CA VAL A 124 25.61 -24.94 9.24
C VAL A 124 25.64 -24.54 10.72
N ALA A 125 26.72 -23.88 11.14
CA ALA A 125 26.90 -23.42 12.51
C ALA A 125 25.73 -22.50 12.95
N PRO A 126 25.11 -22.72 14.12
CA PRO A 126 23.98 -21.93 14.56
C PRO A 126 24.41 -20.48 14.83
N ALA A 127 23.76 -19.53 14.16
CA ALA A 127 23.95 -18.10 14.41
C ALA A 127 23.39 -17.71 15.80
N ARG A 128 24.19 -17.94 16.84
CA ARG A 128 23.92 -17.49 18.22
C ARG A 128 23.86 -15.95 18.22
N GLY A 129 22.66 -15.38 18.40
CA GLY A 129 22.45 -13.93 18.57
C GLY A 129 21.24 -13.32 17.84
N LEU A 130 20.51 -14.07 17.01
CA LEU A 130 19.53 -13.52 16.07
C LEU A 130 18.04 -13.66 16.47
N THR A 131 17.71 -14.13 17.67
CA THR A 131 16.36 -14.62 18.03
C THR A 131 15.35 -13.52 18.42
N ARG A 132 15.75 -12.25 18.51
CA ARG A 132 14.89 -11.18 19.07
C ARG A 132 14.59 -10.06 18.06
N ALA A 133 13.75 -10.28 17.04
CA ALA A 133 13.22 -9.15 16.24
C ALA A 133 11.93 -9.42 15.46
N ALA A 134 11.02 -10.26 15.93
CA ALA A 134 9.64 -10.22 15.44
C ALA A 134 8.79 -9.63 16.56
N ARG A 135 8.63 -8.29 16.55
CA ARG A 135 7.64 -7.64 17.39
C ARG A 135 6.31 -7.72 16.68
N THR A 136 5.47 -8.67 17.08
CA THR A 136 4.09 -8.74 16.61
C THR A 136 3.26 -7.75 17.42
N VAL A 137 2.92 -6.60 16.85
CA VAL A 137 1.92 -5.71 17.43
C VAL A 137 0.55 -6.26 17.05
N ARG A 138 -0.16 -6.84 18.02
CA ARG A 138 -1.54 -7.33 17.85
C ARG A 138 -2.48 -6.16 18.17
N PHE A 139 -3.32 -5.77 17.22
CA PHE A 139 -4.39 -4.80 17.48
C PHE A 139 -5.53 -5.47 18.27
N PRO A 140 -6.12 -4.79 19.26
CA PRO A 140 -7.36 -5.27 19.86
C PRO A 140 -8.50 -5.28 18.83
N ALA A 141 -9.43 -6.21 19.03
CA ALA A 141 -10.62 -6.41 18.20
C ALA A 141 -11.57 -5.21 18.25
#